data_AF-A0A4J1Z875-F1
#
_entry.id   AF-A0A4J1Z875-F1
#
_cell.length_a   1.000
_cell.length_b   1.000
_cell.length_c   1.000
_cell.angle_alpha   90.00
_cell.angle_beta   90.00
_cell.angle_gamma   90.00
#
_symmetry.space_group_name_H-M   'P 1'
#
loop_
_entity.id
_entity.type
_entity.pdbx_description
1 polymer ?
#
loop_
_entity_poly.entity_id
_entity_poly.type
_entity_poly.pdbx_seq_one_letter_code
_entity_poly.pdbx_strand_id
1 'polypeptide(L)'
;MNFQLAKYSLLKKFSENIGFTTPEECGAIFKYLIENVKTDRQIIYSPHCHDDLGMAVANSLAAVKNGAGRVEETINGIRERAENAALEEIAVALNIRQDYYQVETSIVLNETINTSEMVSRFSGIPVPKNKAVVGGNTFSHESGIHQDGVLKNPLTYEIITPELVGVKIPLGKLSGRHAFVEKLRELALDFTEEDIKPLFAKFKALADKK
;
A
#
# COMPACT_ATOMS: atom_id res chain seq x y z
N MET A 1 24.28 11.56 12.82
CA MET A 1 25.43 10.64 12.98
C MET A 1 25.89 10.26 11.58
N ASN A 2 27.15 10.53 11.24
CA ASN A 2 27.66 10.51 9.86
C ASN A 2 27.67 9.10 9.25
N PHE A 3 27.16 9.01 8.01
CA PHE A 3 27.15 7.80 7.17
C PHE A 3 28.59 7.41 6.80
N GLN A 4 29.11 6.36 7.44
CA GLN A 4 30.23 5.58 6.92
C GLN A 4 29.63 4.43 6.08
N LEU A 5 29.99 4.38 4.81
CA LEU A 5 29.68 3.29 3.89
C LEU A 5 30.11 1.94 4.49
N ALA A 6 29.15 1.19 5.06
CA ALA A 6 29.34 -0.21 5.40
C ALA A 6 29.41 -1.03 4.10
N LYS A 7 30.61 -1.07 3.50
CA LYS A 7 30.95 -2.05 2.47
C LYS A 7 30.83 -3.44 3.11
N TYR A 8 29.98 -4.27 2.53
CA TYR A 8 29.73 -5.70 2.82
C TYR A 8 28.74 -6.04 3.94
N SER A 9 27.45 -5.75 3.73
CA SER A 9 26.38 -6.51 4.37
C SER A 9 26.20 -7.86 3.67
N LEU A 10 25.99 -8.94 4.44
CA LEU A 10 25.59 -10.24 3.93
C LEU A 10 24.07 -10.33 3.93
N LEU A 11 23.46 -10.71 2.80
CA LEU A 11 22.03 -10.98 2.72
C LEU A 11 21.78 -12.45 3.06
N LYS A 12 20.94 -12.70 4.07
CA LYS A 12 20.47 -14.06 4.39
C LYS A 12 18.98 -14.16 4.11
N LYS A 13 18.65 -14.81 3.00
CA LYS A 13 17.28 -15.11 2.58
C LYS A 13 16.75 -16.32 3.34
N PHE A 14 15.55 -16.19 3.89
CA PHE A 14 14.76 -17.29 4.41
C PHE A 14 13.53 -17.47 3.52
N SER A 15 13.40 -18.63 2.88
CA SER A 15 12.34 -18.92 1.90
C SER A 15 11.39 -19.98 2.44
N GLU A 16 10.13 -19.61 2.61
CA GLU A 16 9.07 -20.56 2.97
C GLU A 16 8.44 -21.12 1.71
N ASN A 17 9.00 -22.20 1.18
CA ASN A 17 8.66 -22.69 -0.16
C ASN A 17 7.20 -23.16 -0.35
N ILE A 18 6.41 -23.30 0.73
CA ILE A 18 5.10 -23.95 0.73
C ILE A 18 3.99 -23.15 1.46
N GLY A 19 4.29 -21.97 2.03
CA GLY A 19 3.28 -21.10 2.63
C GLY A 19 2.51 -21.66 3.85
N PHE A 20 3.11 -22.59 4.61
CA PHE A 20 2.44 -23.28 5.73
C PHE A 20 2.64 -22.62 7.10
N THR A 21 3.76 -21.93 7.30
CA THR A 21 4.17 -21.42 8.62
C THR A 21 3.22 -20.36 9.14
N THR A 22 3.02 -20.33 10.45
CA THR A 22 2.23 -19.28 11.10
C THR A 22 3.06 -18.02 11.39
N PRO A 23 2.42 -16.85 11.58
CA PRO A 23 3.16 -15.62 11.90
C PRO A 23 4.01 -15.72 13.18
N GLU A 24 3.54 -16.45 14.19
CA GLU A 24 4.27 -16.66 15.44
C GLU A 24 5.54 -17.49 15.21
N GLU A 25 5.43 -18.61 14.48
CA GLU A 25 6.57 -19.45 14.13
C GLU A 25 7.59 -18.69 13.26
N CYS A 26 7.12 -17.96 12.24
CA CYS A 26 7.99 -17.16 11.38
C CYS A 26 8.75 -16.10 12.20
N GLY A 27 8.05 -15.35 13.05
CA GLY A 27 8.68 -14.38 13.95
C GLY A 27 9.72 -15.03 14.88
N ALA A 28 9.40 -16.18 15.47
CA ALA A 28 10.31 -16.92 16.34
C ALA A 28 11.57 -17.39 15.61
N ILE A 29 11.46 -17.85 14.36
CA ILE A 29 12.60 -18.23 13.52
C ILE A 29 13.54 -17.04 13.29
N PHE A 30 13.00 -15.89 12.89
CA PHE A 30 13.82 -14.70 12.65
C PHE A 30 14.50 -14.20 13.92
N LYS A 31 13.76 -14.16 15.04
CA LYS A 31 14.31 -13.82 16.34
C LYS A 31 15.47 -14.74 16.72
N TYR A 32 15.27 -16.05 16.62
CA TYR A 32 16.29 -17.04 16.92
C TYR A 32 17.53 -16.86 16.05
N LEU A 33 17.35 -16.68 14.73
CA LEU A 33 18.47 -16.48 13.80
C LEU A 33 19.27 -15.23 14.14
N ILE A 34 18.59 -14.11 14.41
CA ILE A 34 19.24 -12.83 14.75
C ILE A 34 19.99 -12.91 16.07
N GLU A 35 19.43 -13.58 17.08
CA GLU A 35 20.05 -13.73 18.39
C GLU A 35 21.25 -14.69 18.38
N ASN A 36 21.21 -15.75 17.57
CA ASN A 36 22.16 -16.86 17.66
C ASN A 36 23.23 -16.88 16.57
N VAL A 37 23.01 -16.26 15.40
CA VAL A 37 24.03 -16.19 14.35
C VAL A 37 25.03 -15.09 14.70
N LYS A 38 26.20 -15.49 15.19
CA LYS A 38 27.32 -14.58 15.50
C LYS A 38 28.25 -14.45 14.30
N THR A 39 28.52 -13.23 13.89
CA THR A 39 29.47 -12.91 12.82
C THR A 39 30.04 -11.51 13.06
N ASP A 40 31.23 -11.28 12.51
CA ASP A 40 31.92 -9.98 12.42
C ASP A 40 31.34 -9.06 11.33
N ARG A 41 30.41 -9.56 10.51
CA ARG A 41 29.80 -8.82 9.39
C ARG A 41 28.34 -8.49 9.69
N GLN A 42 27.87 -7.35 9.20
CA GLN A 42 26.45 -7.02 9.27
C GLN A 42 25.65 -7.98 8.39
N ILE A 43 24.65 -8.65 8.95
CA ILE A 43 23.70 -9.48 8.18
C ILE A 43 22.37 -8.75 8.07
N ILE A 44 21.82 -8.70 6.85
CA ILE A 44 20.44 -8.30 6.60
C ILE A 44 19.64 -9.58 6.39
N TYR A 45 18.71 -9.84 7.29
CA TYR A 45 17.78 -10.96 7.19
C TYR A 45 16.60 -10.58 6.32
N SER A 46 16.18 -11.51 5.46
CA SER A 46 15.11 -11.26 4.50
C SER A 46 14.10 -12.40 4.41
N PRO A 47 12.85 -12.21 4.89
CA PRO A 47 11.75 -13.14 4.59
C PRO A 47 11.40 -13.11 3.11
N HIS A 48 11.04 -14.30 2.64
CA HIS A 48 10.42 -14.57 1.36
C HIS A 48 9.27 -15.54 1.64
N CYS A 49 8.06 -15.01 1.79
CA CYS A 49 6.90 -15.78 2.23
C CYS A 49 5.95 -16.06 1.05
N HIS A 50 5.49 -17.31 0.98
CA HIS A 50 4.48 -17.76 0.01
C HIS A 50 3.09 -17.73 0.64
N ASP A 51 2.06 -17.53 -0.18
CA ASP A 51 0.70 -17.22 0.29
C ASP A 51 -0.32 -18.37 0.16
N ASP A 52 0.14 -19.62 0.09
CA ASP A 52 -0.70 -20.82 -0.02
C ASP A 52 -1.80 -20.93 1.07
N LEU A 53 -1.61 -20.33 2.25
CA LEU A 53 -2.61 -20.25 3.33
C LEU A 53 -3.11 -18.82 3.62
N GLY A 54 -2.80 -17.84 2.78
CA GLY A 54 -3.20 -16.43 3.00
C GLY A 54 -2.48 -15.76 4.17
N MET A 55 -1.28 -16.23 4.53
CA MET A 55 -0.50 -15.75 5.68
C MET A 55 0.79 -15.03 5.31
N ALA A 56 1.13 -14.89 4.03
CA ALA A 56 2.44 -14.39 3.60
C ALA A 56 2.73 -12.98 4.09
N VAL A 57 1.76 -12.06 3.97
CA VAL A 57 1.89 -10.69 4.48
C VAL A 57 2.08 -10.68 6.00
N ALA A 58 1.32 -11.49 6.72
CA ALA A 58 1.42 -11.59 8.18
C ALA A 58 2.77 -12.18 8.63
N ASN A 59 3.27 -13.19 7.94
CA ASN A 59 4.59 -13.80 8.19
C ASN A 59 5.71 -12.80 7.91
N SER A 60 5.67 -12.09 6.78
CA SER A 60 6.66 -11.07 6.44
C SER A 60 6.68 -9.93 7.46
N LEU A 61 5.51 -9.45 7.92
CA LEU A 61 5.43 -8.46 9.00
C LEU A 61 5.93 -9.00 10.35
N ALA A 62 5.67 -10.27 10.67
CA ALA A 62 6.19 -10.90 11.88
C ALA A 62 7.72 -11.02 11.87
N ALA A 63 8.31 -11.35 10.72
CA ALA A 63 9.75 -11.35 10.52
C ALA A 63 10.35 -9.94 10.66
N VAL A 64 9.73 -8.91 10.07
CA VAL A 64 10.16 -7.51 10.22
C VAL A 64 10.13 -7.08 11.69
N LYS A 65 9.05 -7.39 12.41
CA LYS A 65 8.93 -7.11 13.86
C LYS A 65 10.06 -7.75 14.68
N ASN A 66 10.59 -8.88 14.24
CA ASN A 66 11.68 -9.59 14.90
C ASN A 66 13.07 -9.23 14.34
N GLY A 67 13.18 -8.18 13.53
CA GLY A 67 14.45 -7.60 13.09
C GLY A 67 14.88 -7.96 11.67
N ALA A 68 14.00 -8.52 10.84
CA ALA A 68 14.26 -8.61 9.41
C ALA A 68 14.35 -7.21 8.79
N GLY A 69 15.41 -6.97 8.01
CA GLY A 69 15.71 -5.64 7.46
C GLY A 69 15.33 -5.46 5.99
N ARG A 70 14.79 -6.51 5.34
CA ARG A 70 14.38 -6.49 3.93
C ARG A 70 13.28 -7.51 3.69
N VAL A 71 12.24 -7.18 2.95
CA VAL A 71 11.26 -8.17 2.45
C VAL A 71 11.51 -8.47 0.96
N GLU A 72 11.38 -9.72 0.55
CA GLU A 72 11.50 -10.14 -0.86
C GLU A 72 10.15 -10.62 -1.39
N GLU A 73 9.40 -9.70 -1.96
CA GLU A 73 7.98 -9.89 -2.29
C GLU A 73 7.63 -9.26 -3.64
N THR A 74 6.41 -9.48 -4.12
CA THR A 74 5.98 -9.07 -5.47
C THR A 74 4.82 -8.09 -5.42
N ILE A 75 4.76 -7.19 -6.41
CA ILE A 75 3.60 -6.33 -6.61
C ILE A 75 2.42 -7.20 -7.00
N ASN A 76 1.26 -6.91 -6.40
CA ASN A 76 0.02 -7.65 -6.57
C ASN A 76 0.07 -9.10 -6.02
N GLY A 77 1.15 -9.50 -5.35
CA GLY A 77 1.36 -10.90 -4.93
C GLY A 77 1.72 -11.85 -6.09
N ILE A 78 1.85 -11.36 -7.33
CA ILE A 78 1.98 -12.22 -8.51
C ILE A 78 3.24 -13.08 -8.44
N ARG A 79 3.07 -14.41 -8.44
CA ARG A 79 4.14 -15.41 -8.61
C ARG A 79 3.58 -16.80 -8.98
N GLU A 80 4.40 -17.84 -8.84
CA GLU A 80 4.00 -19.24 -9.05
C GLU A 80 3.04 -19.72 -7.96
N ARG A 81 2.00 -20.47 -8.36
CA ARG A 81 0.96 -21.07 -7.50
C ARG A 81 0.12 -20.01 -6.77
N ALA A 82 -0.07 -20.15 -5.46
CA ALA A 82 -0.92 -19.31 -4.62
C ALA A 82 -0.22 -18.02 -4.18
N GLU A 83 0.51 -17.37 -5.10
CA GLU A 83 1.08 -16.04 -4.90
C GLU A 83 2.18 -15.93 -3.80
N ASN A 84 2.87 -14.80 -3.81
CA ASN A 84 3.81 -14.36 -2.79
C ASN A 84 3.11 -13.30 -1.91
N ALA A 85 3.75 -12.84 -0.83
CA ALA A 85 3.18 -11.69 -0.13
C ALA A 85 3.09 -10.48 -1.09
N ALA A 86 2.01 -9.71 -0.96
CA ALA A 86 1.83 -8.50 -1.72
C ALA A 86 2.66 -7.36 -1.12
N LEU A 87 3.63 -6.85 -1.88
CA LEU A 87 4.56 -5.82 -1.39
C LEU A 87 3.82 -4.53 -0.99
N GLU A 88 2.79 -4.14 -1.75
CA GLU A 88 1.96 -2.98 -1.45
C GLU A 88 1.22 -3.10 -0.11
N GLU A 89 0.78 -4.30 0.26
CA GLU A 89 0.08 -4.56 1.52
C GLU A 89 1.03 -4.43 2.71
N ILE A 90 2.25 -4.97 2.57
CA ILE A 90 3.32 -4.82 3.58
C ILE A 90 3.70 -3.34 3.73
N ALA A 91 3.93 -2.64 2.62
CA ALA A 91 4.40 -1.25 2.64
C ALA A 91 3.38 -0.33 3.33
N VAL A 92 2.09 -0.48 3.01
CA VAL A 92 1.01 0.29 3.65
C VAL A 92 0.85 -0.11 5.11
N ALA A 93 0.93 -1.40 5.45
CA ALA A 93 0.84 -1.84 6.84
C ALA A 93 1.96 -1.25 7.71
N LEU A 94 3.20 -1.24 7.22
CA LEU A 94 4.35 -0.65 7.93
C LEU A 94 4.19 0.86 8.13
N ASN A 95 3.60 1.57 7.16
CA ASN A 95 3.35 3.01 7.27
C ASN A 95 2.21 3.34 8.24
N ILE A 96 1.07 2.66 8.12
CA ILE A 96 -0.10 2.88 8.98
C ILE A 96 0.19 2.48 10.44
N ARG A 97 0.96 1.40 10.63
CA ARG A 97 1.31 0.86 11.95
C ARG A 97 2.75 1.16 12.37
N GLN A 98 3.24 2.34 12.02
CA GLN A 98 4.57 2.80 12.44
C GLN A 98 4.71 2.84 13.98
N ASP A 99 3.61 3.09 14.71
CA ASP A 99 3.53 3.00 16.17
C ASP A 99 3.97 1.63 16.72
N TYR A 100 3.66 0.57 15.97
CA TYR A 100 3.83 -0.81 16.38
C TYR A 100 5.09 -1.43 15.80
N TYR A 101 5.34 -1.26 14.50
CA TYR A 101 6.53 -1.83 13.85
C TYR A 101 7.78 -1.00 14.08
N GLN A 102 7.66 0.32 14.28
CA GLN A 102 8.78 1.23 14.55
C GLN A 102 9.89 1.15 13.48
N VAL A 103 9.50 0.97 12.22
CA VAL A 103 10.38 0.94 11.06
C VAL A 103 9.94 1.95 10.03
N GLU A 104 10.88 2.38 9.20
CA GLU A 104 10.63 3.28 8.08
C GLU A 104 10.99 2.59 6.76
N THR A 105 10.31 2.97 5.69
CA THR A 105 10.62 2.49 4.34
C THR A 105 10.82 3.69 3.42
N SER A 106 11.62 3.52 2.37
CA SER A 106 11.76 4.52 1.30
C SER A 106 10.73 4.33 0.17
N ILE A 107 9.67 3.56 0.40
CA ILE A 107 8.64 3.28 -0.60
C ILE A 107 7.76 4.52 -0.77
N VAL A 108 7.59 4.93 -2.02
CA VAL A 108 6.73 6.05 -2.41
C VAL A 108 5.28 5.55 -2.52
N LEU A 109 4.55 5.61 -1.41
CA LEU A 109 3.20 5.02 -1.33
C LEU A 109 2.19 5.65 -2.29
N ASN A 110 2.33 6.92 -2.66
CA ASN A 110 1.41 7.57 -3.59
C ASN A 110 1.49 7.02 -5.03
N GLU A 111 2.47 6.16 -5.35
CA GLU A 111 2.58 5.46 -6.64
C GLU A 111 2.08 4.00 -6.57
N THR A 112 1.51 3.59 -5.44
CA THR A 112 1.13 2.19 -5.17
C THR A 112 0.12 1.67 -6.20
N ILE A 113 -1.00 2.38 -6.40
CA ILE A 113 -2.03 1.96 -7.35
C ILE A 113 -1.53 2.03 -8.80
N ASN A 114 -0.84 3.11 -9.18
CA ASN A 114 -0.26 3.23 -10.51
C ASN A 114 0.68 2.06 -10.84
N THR A 115 1.50 1.66 -9.86
CA THR A 115 2.43 0.53 -9.99
C THR A 115 1.69 -0.80 -10.09
N SER A 116 0.67 -1.01 -9.24
CA SER A 116 -0.21 -2.18 -9.28
C SER A 116 -0.89 -2.35 -10.64
N GLU A 117 -1.49 -1.29 -11.16
CA GLU A 117 -2.15 -1.27 -12.48
C GLU A 117 -1.16 -1.51 -13.62
N MET A 118 0.05 -0.93 -13.53
CA MET A 118 1.11 -1.15 -14.50
C MET A 118 1.50 -2.63 -14.56
N VAL A 119 1.75 -3.26 -13.40
CA VAL A 119 2.09 -4.68 -13.31
C VAL A 119 0.94 -5.56 -13.80
N SER A 120 -0.30 -5.24 -13.44
CA SER A 120 -1.49 -5.96 -13.93
C SER A 120 -1.59 -5.91 -15.46
N ARG A 121 -1.40 -4.74 -16.07
CA ARG A 121 -1.43 -4.56 -17.52
C ARG A 121 -0.35 -5.35 -18.25
N PHE A 122 0.88 -5.37 -17.72
CA PHE A 122 2.00 -6.07 -18.37
C PHE A 122 1.99 -7.59 -18.13
N SER A 123 1.52 -8.03 -16.97
CA SER A 123 1.39 -9.47 -16.66
C SER A 123 0.15 -10.11 -17.30
N GLY A 124 -0.88 -9.32 -17.62
CA GLY A 124 -2.18 -9.82 -18.07
C GLY A 124 -3.05 -10.39 -16.95
N ILE A 125 -2.61 -10.29 -15.70
CA ILE A 125 -3.36 -10.77 -14.52
C ILE A 125 -4.15 -9.59 -13.94
N PRO A 126 -5.49 -9.61 -13.95
CA PRO A 126 -6.31 -8.52 -13.43
C PRO A 126 -6.24 -8.43 -11.90
N VAL A 127 -6.25 -7.21 -11.36
CA VAL A 127 -6.37 -6.96 -9.92
C VAL A 127 -7.81 -7.25 -9.45
N PRO A 128 -8.02 -8.14 -8.47
CA PRO A 128 -9.35 -8.36 -7.89
C PRO A 128 -9.92 -7.07 -7.28
N LYS A 129 -11.22 -6.82 -7.46
CA LYS A 129 -11.88 -5.60 -6.94
C LYS A 129 -11.77 -5.47 -5.42
N ASN A 130 -11.74 -6.59 -4.71
CA ASN A 130 -11.66 -6.68 -3.25
C ASN A 130 -10.23 -6.94 -2.73
N LYS A 131 -9.19 -6.82 -3.58
CA LYS A 131 -7.81 -6.93 -3.11
C LYS A 131 -7.51 -5.78 -2.14
N ALA A 132 -6.81 -6.09 -1.04
CA ALA A 132 -6.42 -5.09 -0.07
C ALA A 132 -5.54 -4.00 -0.73
N VAL A 133 -5.66 -2.76 -0.25
CA VAL A 133 -4.91 -1.57 -0.70
C VAL A 133 -5.24 -1.09 -2.11
N VAL A 134 -5.17 -1.98 -3.11
CA VAL A 134 -5.21 -1.63 -4.54
C VAL A 134 -6.48 -2.07 -5.26
N GLY A 135 -7.37 -2.82 -4.60
CA GLY A 135 -8.63 -3.24 -5.18
C GLY A 135 -9.57 -2.07 -5.44
N GLY A 136 -10.34 -2.11 -6.53
CA GLY A 136 -11.27 -1.04 -6.90
C GLY A 136 -12.36 -0.72 -5.86
N ASN A 137 -12.64 -1.64 -4.93
CA ASN A 137 -13.60 -1.43 -3.84
C ASN A 137 -12.97 -0.88 -2.55
N THR A 138 -11.64 -0.71 -2.47
CA THR A 138 -10.92 -0.40 -1.21
C THR A 138 -11.46 0.85 -0.51
N PHE A 139 -11.92 1.85 -1.26
CA PHE A 139 -12.45 3.12 -0.73
C PHE A 139 -13.97 3.27 -0.94
N SER A 140 -14.66 2.17 -1.25
CA SER A 140 -16.11 2.17 -1.48
C SER A 140 -16.87 1.86 -0.19
N HIS A 141 -17.86 2.70 0.13
CA HIS A 141 -18.72 2.55 1.32
C HIS A 141 -20.16 2.29 0.90
N GLU A 142 -20.62 1.03 1.02
CA GLU A 142 -21.95 0.62 0.54
C GLU A 142 -23.05 0.76 1.60
N SER A 143 -22.75 0.56 2.88
CA SER A 143 -23.77 0.63 3.93
C SER A 143 -24.07 2.07 4.33
N GLY A 144 -25.35 2.39 4.54
CA GLY A 144 -25.76 3.76 4.90
C GLY A 144 -25.15 4.25 6.22
N ILE A 145 -24.89 3.33 7.16
CA ILE A 145 -24.20 3.66 8.43
C ILE A 145 -22.71 3.96 8.23
N HIS A 146 -22.04 3.27 7.31
CA HIS A 146 -20.64 3.56 6.99
C HIS A 146 -20.52 4.90 6.25
N GLN A 147 -21.43 5.18 5.32
CA GLN A 147 -21.48 6.47 4.62
C GLN A 147 -21.68 7.64 5.59
N ASP A 148 -22.63 7.54 6.53
CA ASP A 148 -22.84 8.57 7.55
C ASP A 148 -21.62 8.74 8.46
N GLY A 149 -20.98 7.64 8.85
CA GLY A 149 -19.75 7.69 9.65
C GLY A 149 -18.58 8.36 8.93
N VAL A 150 -18.34 8.03 7.66
CA VAL A 150 -17.31 8.64 6.83
C VAL A 150 -17.58 10.13 6.62
N LEU A 151 -18.84 10.53 6.39
CA LEU A 151 -19.21 11.94 6.25
C LEU A 151 -18.94 12.76 7.53
N LYS A 152 -19.07 12.15 8.70
CA LYS A 152 -18.79 12.81 9.98
C LYS A 152 -17.29 12.85 10.30
N ASN A 153 -16.62 11.73 10.09
CA ASN A 153 -15.18 11.61 10.27
C ASN A 153 -14.65 10.41 9.45
N PRO A 154 -13.94 10.64 8.33
CA PRO A 154 -13.41 9.57 7.47
C PRO A 154 -12.58 8.51 8.22
N LEU A 155 -11.80 8.93 9.23
CA LEU A 155 -10.96 8.05 10.05
C LEU A 155 -11.74 7.00 10.86
N THR A 156 -13.07 7.12 10.92
CA THR A 156 -13.95 6.12 11.57
C THR A 156 -13.90 4.78 10.84
N TYR A 157 -13.77 4.80 9.51
CA TYR A 157 -13.82 3.59 8.67
C TYR A 157 -12.65 3.49 7.67
N GLU A 158 -11.90 4.57 7.45
CA GLU A 158 -10.78 4.61 6.51
C GLU A 158 -9.45 4.61 7.26
N ILE A 159 -8.82 3.43 7.38
CA ILE A 159 -7.44 3.31 7.91
C ILE A 159 -6.37 3.66 6.87
N ILE A 160 -6.74 3.70 5.59
CA ILE A 160 -5.89 4.10 4.46
C ILE A 160 -6.62 5.25 3.80
N THR A 161 -6.00 6.41 3.67
CA THR A 161 -6.59 7.49 2.88
C THR A 161 -6.39 7.20 1.39
N PRO A 162 -7.34 7.55 0.51
CA PRO A 162 -7.18 7.40 -0.94
C PRO A 162 -5.87 8.02 -1.45
N GLU A 163 -5.53 9.22 -0.96
CA GLU A 163 -4.34 9.96 -1.36
C GLU A 163 -3.04 9.24 -0.99
N LEU A 164 -3.01 8.52 0.13
CA LEU A 164 -1.82 7.80 0.60
C LEU A 164 -1.31 6.82 -0.45
N VAL A 165 -2.22 6.15 -1.15
CA VAL A 165 -1.91 5.10 -2.13
C VAL A 165 -2.02 5.56 -3.59
N GLY A 166 -2.25 6.84 -3.80
CA GLY A 166 -2.29 7.46 -5.12
C GLY A 166 -3.68 7.57 -5.75
N VAL A 167 -4.76 7.28 -5.02
CA VAL A 167 -6.10 7.58 -5.53
C VAL A 167 -6.33 9.08 -5.47
N LYS A 168 -6.62 9.66 -6.63
CA LYS A 168 -7.15 11.01 -6.71
C LYS A 168 -8.68 10.93 -6.59
N ILE A 169 -9.25 11.57 -5.56
CA ILE A 169 -10.71 11.63 -5.42
C ILE A 169 -11.30 12.32 -6.67
N PRO A 170 -12.13 11.62 -7.45
CA PRO A 170 -12.75 12.21 -8.63
C PRO A 170 -13.74 13.30 -8.21
N LEU A 171 -13.77 14.39 -8.98
CA LEU A 171 -14.80 15.41 -8.78
C LEU A 171 -16.17 14.84 -9.16
N GLY A 172 -17.12 14.93 -8.23
CA GLY A 172 -18.51 14.47 -8.41
C GLY A 172 -19.53 15.58 -8.22
N LYS A 173 -20.82 15.25 -8.34
CA LYS A 173 -21.91 16.24 -8.20
C LYS A 173 -21.87 16.98 -6.87
N LEU A 174 -21.40 16.38 -5.78
CA LEU A 174 -21.32 17.03 -4.48
C LEU A 174 -20.06 17.88 -4.28
N SER A 175 -19.09 17.80 -5.19
CA SER A 175 -17.87 18.60 -5.10
C SER A 175 -18.17 20.10 -5.15
N GLY A 176 -17.47 20.84 -4.30
CA GLY A 176 -17.57 22.30 -4.20
C GLY A 176 -16.73 23.02 -5.25
N ARG A 177 -16.99 24.33 -5.40
CA ARG A 177 -16.29 25.20 -6.36
C ARG A 177 -14.77 25.22 -6.14
N HIS A 178 -14.33 25.17 -4.89
CA HIS A 178 -12.89 25.19 -4.56
C HIS A 178 -12.17 23.96 -5.12
N ALA A 179 -12.65 22.75 -4.83
CA ALA A 179 -12.09 21.50 -5.36
C ALA A 179 -12.11 21.46 -6.91
N PHE A 180 -13.15 22.03 -7.53
CA PHE A 180 -13.22 22.18 -8.99
C PHE A 180 -12.09 23.06 -9.55
N VAL A 181 -11.86 24.23 -8.96
CA VAL A 181 -10.81 25.17 -9.40
C VAL A 181 -9.42 24.57 -9.20
N GLU A 182 -9.17 23.93 -8.07
CA GLU A 182 -7.89 23.23 -7.82
C GLU A 182 -7.63 22.16 -8.88
N LYS A 183 -8.66 21.41 -9.31
CA LYS A 183 -8.52 20.41 -10.36
C LYS A 183 -8.19 21.02 -11.72
N LEU A 184 -8.78 22.17 -12.07
CA LEU A 184 -8.43 22.89 -13.31
C LEU A 184 -6.96 23.30 -13.32
N ARG A 185 -6.44 23.77 -12.17
CA ARG A 185 -5.02 24.12 -11.99
C ARG A 185 -4.11 22.89 -12.09
N GLU A 186 -4.47 21.79 -11.44
CA GLU A 186 -3.72 20.52 -11.51
C GLU A 186 -3.60 20.00 -12.94
N LEU A 187 -4.65 20.19 -13.75
CA LEU A 187 -4.66 19.83 -15.18
C LEU A 187 -3.92 20.83 -16.08
N ALA A 188 -3.32 21.88 -15.51
CA ALA A 188 -2.66 22.96 -16.24
C ALA A 188 -3.55 23.58 -17.33
N LEU A 189 -4.85 23.75 -17.04
CA LEU A 189 -5.78 24.42 -17.93
C LEU A 189 -5.77 25.92 -17.69
N ASP A 190 -5.75 26.70 -18.75
CA ASP A 190 -5.90 28.15 -18.68
C ASP A 190 -7.37 28.52 -18.42
N PHE A 191 -7.62 29.34 -17.40
CA PHE A 191 -8.94 29.89 -17.09
C PHE A 191 -8.82 31.22 -16.35
N THR A 192 -9.85 32.05 -16.47
CA THR A 192 -10.01 33.30 -15.70
C THR A 192 -11.06 33.13 -14.60
N GLU A 193 -11.15 34.08 -13.66
CA GLU A 193 -12.21 34.04 -12.64
C GLU A 193 -13.63 34.03 -13.23
N GLU A 194 -13.80 34.70 -14.36
CA GLU A 194 -15.08 34.82 -15.08
C GLU A 194 -15.52 33.48 -15.66
N ASP A 195 -14.57 32.63 -16.06
CA ASP A 195 -14.83 31.28 -16.59
C ASP A 195 -15.31 30.30 -15.52
N ILE A 196 -14.95 30.52 -14.24
CA ILE A 196 -15.18 29.53 -13.18
C ILE A 196 -16.67 29.26 -12.98
N LYS A 197 -17.52 30.31 -12.96
CA LYS A 197 -18.96 30.17 -12.72
C LYS A 197 -19.66 29.35 -13.82
N PRO A 198 -19.52 29.66 -15.13
CA PRO A 198 -20.14 28.88 -16.19
C PRO A 198 -19.54 27.47 -16.31
N LEU A 199 -18.23 27.30 -16.13
CA LEU A 199 -17.60 25.98 -16.16
C LEU A 199 -18.07 25.09 -15.00
N PHE A 200 -18.17 25.64 -13.79
CA PHE A 200 -18.65 24.89 -12.63
C PHE A 200 -20.11 24.44 -12.80
N ALA A 201 -20.96 25.29 -13.38
CA ALA A 201 -22.35 24.91 -13.69
C ALA A 201 -22.42 23.74 -14.70
N LYS A 202 -21.61 23.78 -15.77
CA LYS A 202 -21.51 22.68 -16.75
C LYS A 202 -20.97 21.41 -16.11
N PHE A 203 -19.96 21.51 -15.24
CA PHE A 203 -19.44 20.39 -14.48
C PHE A 203 -20.53 19.74 -13.62
N LYS A 204 -21.29 20.52 -12.83
CA LYS A 204 -22.37 19.98 -11.98
C LYS A 204 -23.45 19.28 -12.81
N ALA A 205 -23.81 19.83 -13.97
CA ALA A 205 -24.79 19.23 -14.87
C ALA A 205 -24.28 17.93 -15.54
N LEU A 206 -22.98 17.82 -15.84
CA LEU A 206 -22.37 16.60 -16.36
C LEU A 206 -22.23 15.53 -15.28
N ALA A 207 -21.82 15.93 -14.08
CA ALA A 207 -21.64 15.02 -12.94
C ALA A 207 -22.97 14.46 -12.39
N ASP A 208 -24.11 15.07 -12.75
CA ASP A 208 -25.46 14.59 -12.39
C ASP A 208 -26.00 13.52 -13.34
N LYS A 209 -25.36 13.32 -14.50
CA LYS A 209 -25.81 12.37 -15.54
C LYS A 209 -25.08 11.02 -15.49
N LYS A 210 -24.22 10.79 -14.50
CA LYS A 210 -23.41 9.59 -14.33
C LYS A 210 -23.81 8.80 -13.11
#